data_AF-A0A3P6RHD1-F1
#
_entry.id   AF-A0A3P6RHD1-F1
#
_cell.length_a   1.000
_cell.length_b   1.000
_cell.length_c   1.000
_cell.angle_alpha   90.00
_cell.angle_beta   90.00
_cell.angle_gamma   90.00
#
_symmetry.space_group_name_H-M   'P 1'
#
loop_
_entity.id
_entity.type
_entity.pdbx_description
1 polymer ?
#
loop_
_entity_poly.entity_id
_entity_poly.type
_entity_poly.pdbx_seq_one_letter_code
_entity_poly.pdbx_strand_id
1 'polypeptide(L)'
;MNDLTERCAEFLKNRLNASNVLFVRAICSALNCKSALRDTERFVETYFSLVCDSEAFLDLPIDDLVELLSRDTLYVETEESVCKAALRWVDHDAEHRKGFMWRSEIF
;
A
#
# COMPACT_ATOMS: atom_id res chain seq x y z
N MET A 1 5.37 25.09 9.59
CA MET A 1 5.22 23.74 9.01
C MET A 1 6.59 23.39 8.41
N ASN A 2 7.20 22.30 8.84
CA ASN A 2 8.67 22.13 8.77
C ASN A 2 9.18 21.98 7.32
N ASP A 3 10.01 22.93 6.87
CA ASP A 3 10.68 22.97 5.56
C ASP A 3 11.42 21.64 5.23
N LEU A 4 11.92 20.97 6.26
CA LEU A 4 12.57 19.66 6.17
C LEU A 4 11.61 18.55 5.72
N THR A 5 10.37 18.57 6.22
CA THR A 5 9.36 17.56 5.91
C THR A 5 8.93 17.63 4.45
N GLU A 6 8.73 18.84 3.94
CA GLU A 6 8.38 19.07 2.54
C GLU A 6 9.53 18.66 1.61
N ARG A 7 10.78 19.02 1.95
CA ARG A 7 11.97 18.59 1.19
C ARG A 7 12.20 17.09 1.23
N CYS A 8 12.01 16.44 2.37
CA CYS A 8 12.11 14.97 2.47
C CYS A 8 11.04 14.30 1.62
N ALA A 9 9.82 14.81 1.65
CA ALA A 9 8.73 14.28 0.86
C ALA A 9 8.96 14.46 -0.65
N GLU A 10 9.50 15.62 -1.07
CA GLU A 10 9.87 15.88 -2.46
C GLU A 10 11.04 15.01 -2.93
N PHE A 11 12.03 14.79 -2.07
CA PHE A 11 13.15 13.88 -2.34
C PHE A 11 12.69 12.42 -2.49
N LEU A 12 11.80 11.97 -1.60
CA LEU A 12 11.21 10.63 -1.67
C LEU A 12 10.31 10.50 -2.91
N LYS A 13 9.58 11.55 -3.27
CA LYS A 13 8.76 11.59 -4.50
C LYS A 13 9.60 11.35 -5.75
N ASN A 14 10.79 11.94 -5.83
CA ASN A 14 11.74 11.71 -6.95
C ASN A 14 12.38 10.31 -6.96
N ARG A 15 12.14 9.50 -5.92
CA ARG A 15 12.69 8.15 -5.74
C ARG A 15 11.59 7.10 -5.55
N LEU A 16 10.32 7.45 -5.77
CA LEU A 16 9.18 6.57 -5.59
C LEU A 16 9.28 5.34 -6.50
N ASN A 17 9.15 4.17 -5.90
CA ASN A 17 9.08 2.88 -6.57
C ASN A 17 8.14 1.93 -5.82
N ALA A 18 7.78 0.83 -6.46
CA ALA A 18 6.82 -0.13 -5.90
C ALA A 18 7.25 -0.71 -4.54
N SER A 19 8.56 -0.84 -4.29
CA SER A 19 9.10 -1.38 -3.05
C SER A 19 9.15 -0.37 -1.90
N ASN A 20 9.12 0.94 -2.17
CA ASN A 20 9.23 1.97 -1.13
C ASN A 20 7.96 2.80 -0.96
N VAL A 21 7.02 2.78 -1.91
CA VAL A 21 5.86 3.67 -1.89
C VAL A 21 4.98 3.48 -0.64
N LEU A 22 4.82 2.25 -0.16
CA LEU A 22 4.04 1.95 1.04
C LEU A 22 4.73 2.49 2.31
N PHE A 23 6.05 2.38 2.39
CA PHE A 23 6.83 2.97 3.46
C PHE A 23 6.79 4.50 3.44
N VAL A 24 6.94 5.10 2.26
CA VAL A 24 6.84 6.56 2.08
C VAL A 24 5.43 7.05 2.43
N ARG A 25 4.37 6.31 2.06
CA ARG A 25 2.97 6.59 2.46
C ARG A 25 2.83 6.62 3.98
N ALA A 26 3.35 5.61 4.68
CA ALA A 26 3.32 5.55 6.14
C ALA A 26 4.04 6.75 6.80
N ILE A 27 5.22 7.12 6.29
CA ILE A 27 5.94 8.31 6.76
C ILE A 27 5.15 9.60 6.48
N CYS A 28 4.61 9.76 5.28
CA CYS A 28 3.85 10.96 4.92
C CYS A 28 2.59 11.10 5.77
N SER A 29 1.94 9.98 6.11
CA SER A 29 0.81 9.93 7.04
C SER A 29 1.24 10.39 8.44
N ALA A 30 2.33 9.83 8.98
CA ALA A 30 2.85 10.18 10.30
C ALA A 30 3.31 11.66 10.41
N LEU A 31 3.86 12.21 9.33
CA LEU A 31 4.31 13.60 9.24
C LEU A 31 3.19 14.58 8.85
N ASN A 32 1.97 14.09 8.63
CA ASN A 32 0.80 14.85 8.20
C ASN A 32 1.03 15.67 6.91
N CYS A 33 1.86 15.14 6.00
CA CYS A 33 2.23 15.77 4.74
C CYS A 33 1.23 15.39 3.64
N LYS A 34 0.11 16.12 3.57
CA LYS A 34 -1.03 15.78 2.69
C LYS A 34 -0.69 15.75 1.19
N SER A 35 0.19 16.64 0.72
CA SER A 35 0.56 16.69 -0.70
C SER A 35 1.27 15.41 -1.13
N ALA A 36 2.29 15.01 -0.38
CA ALA A 36 3.07 13.82 -0.68
C ALA A 36 2.29 12.54 -0.44
N LEU A 37 1.43 12.51 0.59
CA LEU A 37 0.52 11.39 0.79
C LEU A 37 -0.33 11.15 -0.46
N ARG A 38 -0.95 12.20 -1.01
CA ARG A 38 -1.76 12.11 -2.24
C ARG A 38 -0.95 11.60 -3.44
N ASP A 39 0.31 12.02 -3.57
CA ASP A 39 1.20 11.52 -4.63
C ASP A 39 1.53 10.02 -4.44
N THR A 40 1.78 9.59 -3.21
CA THR A 40 2.02 8.16 -2.92
C THR A 40 0.78 7.31 -3.16
N GLU A 41 -0.41 7.78 -2.77
CA GLU A 41 -1.67 7.07 -2.99
C GLU A 41 -1.93 6.90 -4.48
N ARG A 42 -1.78 7.97 -5.27
CA ARG A 42 -1.92 7.92 -6.72
C ARG A 42 -0.95 6.92 -7.36
N PHE A 43 0.29 6.87 -6.85
CA PHE A 43 1.27 5.91 -7.34
C PHE A 43 0.85 4.46 -7.02
N VAL A 44 0.40 4.19 -5.80
CA VAL A 44 -0.09 2.86 -5.41
C VAL A 44 -1.28 2.45 -6.26
N GLU A 45 -2.23 3.34 -6.50
CA GLU A 45 -3.40 3.08 -7.34
C GLU A 45 -3.00 2.77 -8.78
N THR A 46 -2.09 3.57 -9.36
CA THR A 46 -1.67 3.42 -10.76
C THR A 46 -0.81 2.17 -11.00
N TYR A 47 0.04 1.84 -10.04
CA TYR A 47 1.03 0.76 -10.14
C TYR A 47 0.73 -0.40 -9.18
N PHE A 48 -0.53 -0.59 -8.83
CA PHE A 48 -0.95 -1.57 -7.82
C PHE A 48 -0.38 -2.96 -8.10
N SER A 49 -0.39 -3.41 -9.37
CA SER A 49 0.17 -4.70 -9.78
C SER A 49 1.65 -4.86 -9.45
N LEU A 50 2.46 -3.79 -9.53
CA LEU A 50 3.87 -3.86 -9.11
C LEU A 50 4.00 -3.79 -7.58
N VAL A 51 3.13 -3.00 -6.93
CA VAL A 51 3.15 -2.83 -5.48
C VAL A 51 2.77 -4.15 -4.79
N CYS A 52 1.74 -4.84 -5.27
CA CYS A 52 1.29 -6.11 -4.69
C CYS A 52 2.30 -7.25 -4.82
N ASP A 53 3.25 -7.15 -5.76
CA ASP A 53 4.37 -8.08 -5.93
C ASP A 53 5.58 -7.74 -5.03
N SER A 54 5.63 -6.54 -4.46
CA SER A 54 6.74 -6.14 -3.57
C SER A 54 6.69 -6.84 -2.21
N GLU A 55 7.85 -6.93 -1.54
CA GLU A 55 7.92 -7.38 -0.14
C GLU A 55 7.26 -6.38 0.81
N ALA A 56 7.35 -5.08 0.52
CA ALA A 56 6.72 -4.03 1.31
C ALA A 56 5.19 -4.20 1.43
N PHE A 57 4.56 -4.81 0.43
CA PHE A 57 3.14 -5.15 0.50
C PHE A 57 2.88 -6.31 1.46
N LEU A 58 3.75 -7.33 1.48
CA LEU A 58 3.63 -8.49 2.37
C LEU A 58 3.83 -8.12 3.85
N ASP A 59 4.60 -7.06 4.12
CA ASP A 59 4.83 -6.52 5.46
C ASP A 59 3.71 -5.59 5.96
N LEU A 60 2.68 -5.30 5.14
CA LEU A 60 1.59 -4.41 5.57
C LEU A 60 0.81 -5.00 6.76
N PRO A 61 0.44 -4.17 7.75
CA PRO A 61 -0.58 -4.51 8.73
C PRO A 61 -1.92 -4.81 8.05
N ILE A 62 -2.74 -5.67 8.69
CA ILE A 62 -4.04 -6.06 8.14
C ILE A 62 -4.97 -4.86 7.89
N ASP A 63 -4.98 -3.87 8.79
CA ASP A 63 -5.85 -2.69 8.64
C ASP A 63 -5.45 -1.85 7.42
N ASP A 64 -4.14 -1.65 7.20
CA ASP A 64 -3.63 -0.92 6.03
C ASP A 64 -3.84 -1.69 4.73
N LEU A 65 -3.79 -3.04 4.79
CA LEU A 65 -4.08 -3.91 3.66
C LEU A 65 -5.55 -3.83 3.27
N VAL A 66 -6.47 -3.97 4.23
CA VAL A 66 -7.92 -3.88 3.98
C VAL A 66 -8.25 -2.50 3.41
N GLU A 67 -7.75 -1.42 4.01
CA GLU A 67 -7.96 -0.06 3.49
C GLU A 67 -7.45 0.09 2.05
N LEU A 68 -6.31 -0.53 1.73
CA LEU A 68 -5.75 -0.49 0.38
C LEU A 68 -6.61 -1.28 -0.61
N LEU A 69 -6.97 -2.51 -0.28
CA LEU A 69 -7.74 -3.41 -1.17
C LEU A 69 -9.20 -2.98 -1.32
N SER A 70 -9.76 -2.25 -0.35
CA SER A 70 -11.12 -1.70 -0.43
C SER A 70 -11.26 -0.48 -1.33
N ARG A 71 -10.19 -0.02 -1.99
CA ARG A 71 -10.21 1.18 -2.83
C ARG A 71 -10.73 0.86 -4.24
N ASP A 72 -11.86 1.46 -4.60
CA ASP A 72 -12.40 1.43 -5.97
C ASP A 72 -11.50 2.14 -7.01
N THR A 73 -10.51 2.90 -6.55
CA THR A 73 -9.58 3.68 -7.39
C THR A 73 -8.36 2.88 -7.86
N LEU A 74 -8.20 1.62 -7.44
CA LEU A 74 -7.09 0.78 -7.86
C LEU A 74 -7.16 0.49 -9.36
N TYR A 75 -6.06 0.77 -10.07
CA TYR A 75 -5.93 0.44 -11.48
C TYR A 75 -5.53 -1.03 -11.65
N VAL A 76 -6.55 -1.90 -11.68
CA VAL A 76 -6.42 -3.34 -11.86
C VAL A 76 -7.19 -3.80 -13.09
N GLU A 77 -6.68 -4.85 -13.75
CA GLU A 77 -7.35 -5.43 -14.93
C GLU A 77 -8.66 -6.12 -14.53
N THR A 78 -8.67 -6.76 -13.36
CA THR A 78 -9.83 -7.48 -12.82
C THR A 78 -9.80 -7.47 -11.29
N GLU A 79 -10.95 -7.68 -10.67
CA GLU A 79 -11.08 -7.89 -9.23
C GLU A 79 -10.32 -9.15 -8.77
N GLU A 80 -10.15 -10.14 -9.66
CA GLU A 80 -9.33 -11.33 -9.41
C GLU A 80 -7.87 -10.95 -9.07
N SER A 81 -7.33 -9.86 -9.63
CA SER A 81 -5.98 -9.39 -9.31
C SER A 81 -5.86 -8.89 -7.86
N VAL A 82 -6.90 -8.23 -7.34
CA VAL A 82 -6.99 -7.77 -5.95
C VAL A 82 -7.08 -8.99 -5.01
N CYS A 83 -7.92 -9.95 -5.39
CA CYS A 83 -8.08 -11.21 -4.65
C CYS A 83 -6.77 -12.01 -4.59
N LYS A 84 -6.03 -12.11 -5.70
CA LYS A 84 -4.70 -12.75 -5.75
C LYS A 84 -3.68 -12.04 -4.87
N ALA A 85 -3.69 -10.71 -4.85
CA ALA A 85 -2.83 -9.94 -3.97
C ALA A 85 -3.11 -10.24 -2.49
N ALA A 86 -4.39 -10.28 -2.10
CA ALA A 86 -4.81 -10.65 -0.76
C ALA A 86 -4.34 -12.07 -0.37
N LEU A 87 -4.54 -13.04 -1.25
CA LEU A 87 -4.10 -14.42 -1.04
C LEU A 87 -2.58 -14.51 -0.88
N ARG A 88 -1.82 -13.77 -1.68
CA ARG A 88 -0.35 -13.69 -1.57
C ARG A 88 0.08 -13.15 -0.19
N TRP A 89 -0.61 -12.13 0.32
CA TRP A 89 -0.35 -11.59 1.65
C TRP A 89 -0.66 -12.59 2.76
N VAL A 90 -1.75 -13.35 2.64
CA VAL A 90 -2.09 -14.42 3.60
C VAL A 90 -1.07 -15.56 3.54
N ASP A 91 -0.66 -15.98 2.35
CA ASP A 91 0.28 -17.11 2.16
C ASP A 91 1.68 -16.81 2.70
N HIS A 92 2.10 -15.54 2.67
CA HIS A 92 3.40 -15.11 3.20
C HIS A 92 3.60 -15.43 4.70
N ASP A 93 2.54 -15.35 5.50
CA ASP A 93 2.57 -15.72 6.93
C ASP A 93 1.29 -16.48 7.28
N ALA A 94 1.14 -17.63 6.62
CA ALA A 94 -0.07 -18.43 6.66
C ALA A 94 -0.37 -18.99 8.07
N GLU A 95 0.61 -19.05 8.97
CA GLU A 95 0.40 -19.48 10.36
C GLU A 95 -0.39 -18.44 11.16
N HIS A 96 -0.09 -17.16 11.01
CA HIS A 96 -0.78 -16.08 11.73
C HIS A 96 -1.93 -15.46 10.94
N ARG A 97 -1.90 -15.54 9.59
CA ARG A 97 -2.82 -14.79 8.72
C ARG A 97 -3.99 -15.60 8.18
N LYS A 98 -3.96 -16.94 8.23
CA LYS A 98 -5.11 -17.79 7.82
C LYS A 98 -6.40 -17.46 8.56
N GLY A 99 -6.31 -16.95 9.79
CA GLY A 99 -7.48 -16.49 10.55
C GLY A 99 -8.22 -15.31 9.90
N PHE A 100 -7.50 -14.44 9.18
CA PHE A 100 -8.10 -13.29 8.50
C PHE A 100 -8.76 -13.66 7.16
N MET A 101 -8.41 -14.81 6.56
CA MET A 101 -9.01 -15.28 5.31
C MET A 101 -10.53 -15.50 5.41
N TRP A 102 -11.07 -15.70 6.61
CA TRP A 102 -12.51 -15.84 6.84
C TRP A 102 -13.21 -14.52 7.21
N ARG A 103 -12.47 -13.40 7.32
CA ARG A 103 -13.09 -12.07 7.49
C ARG A 103 -13.65 -11.62 6.15
N SER A 104 -14.92 -11.24 6.15
CA SER A 104 -15.65 -10.61 5.04
C SER A 104 -15.14 -9.22 4.65
N GLU A 105 -13.97 -8.83 5.14
CA GLU A 105 -13.32 -7.55 4.85
C GLU A 105 -12.16 -7.73 3.84
N ILE A 106 -11.79 -8.99 3.54
CA ILE A 106 -10.78 -9.32 2.52
C ILE A 106 -11.44 -9.67 1.17
N PHE A 107 -12.73 -10.01 1.16
CA PHE A 107 -13.52 -10.41 0.00
C PHE A 107 -14.78 -9.56 -0.14
#